data_AF-A0A087UBL0-F1
#
_entry.id   AF-A0A087UBL0-F1
#
_cell.length_a   1.000
_cell.length_b   1.000
_cell.length_c   1.000
_cell.angle_alpha   90.00
_cell.angle_beta   90.00
_cell.angle_gamma   90.00
#
_symmetry.space_group_name_H-M   'P 1'
#
loop_
_entity.id
_entity.type
_entity.pdbx_description
1 polymer ?
#
loop_
_entity_poly.entity_id
_entity_poly.type
_entity_poly.pdbx_seq_one_letter_code
_entity_poly.pdbx_strand_id
1 'polypeptide(L)'
;MKIHLMCAVSAGDPPFHISWLKDGRPLSSSDSDITVQMLKEDFSSMSIDSATTRNSGHYTCVVRNDVATVNYTAVLTIHVPPRWRLEPADTSVLVGRSVSLHCQADGFPQPQIRWEKASDPSARDYRPISTSYHYQIFENGSLTIQDVTEDDAGYYLCQATNGIGPGLSSVVSLSVHESPRFETKFRTQMVKKGDDVTLTCAVSGDPPLSITWTRDKQPLNLETEPRFQVSQTTSGDSKMKSILRVTSVGRVDSALYTCLASNEYGQDDTNIQLIVQEQPDAPREVQISETGSRLVRLSWEPPFSGNSLITQYVLHIRENGSSASVPSRNMSVPGTETSADLTGLRPATGYDVYLI
;
A
#
# COMPACT_ATOMS: atom_id res chain seq x y z
N MET A 1 13.26 32.97 -36.33
CA MET A 1 13.67 32.42 -37.64
C MET A 1 13.07 33.28 -38.71
N LYS A 2 13.87 33.68 -39.71
CA LYS A 2 13.40 34.47 -40.85
C LYS A 2 12.98 33.55 -41.98
N ILE A 3 11.81 33.79 -42.56
CA ILE A 3 11.24 32.98 -43.64
C ILE A 3 11.11 33.84 -44.88
N HIS A 4 11.41 33.25 -46.05
CA HIS A 4 11.21 33.88 -47.35
C HIS A 4 10.37 32.98 -48.25
N LEU A 5 9.34 33.56 -48.84
CA LEU A 5 8.53 32.96 -49.90
C LEU A 5 8.74 33.81 -51.16
N MET A 6 9.01 33.15 -52.28
CA MET A 6 9.31 33.81 -53.55
C MET A 6 8.24 33.47 -54.57
N CYS A 7 7.83 34.47 -55.34
CA CYS A 7 6.95 34.29 -56.48
C CYS A 7 7.59 34.91 -57.72
N ALA A 8 7.81 34.08 -58.73
CA ALA A 8 8.45 34.45 -59.98
C ALA A 8 7.55 34.04 -61.15
N VAL A 9 7.37 34.96 -62.11
CA VAL A 9 6.66 34.70 -63.36
C VAL A 9 7.67 34.14 -64.37
N SER A 10 7.46 32.90 -64.81
CA SER A 10 8.38 32.24 -65.76
C SER A 10 8.06 32.54 -67.22
N ALA A 11 6.82 32.90 -67.56
CA ALA A 11 6.36 33.21 -68.91
C ALA A 11 5.10 34.08 -68.90
N GLY A 12 4.94 34.89 -69.94
CA GLY A 12 3.78 35.76 -70.16
C GLY A 12 4.20 37.13 -70.70
N ASP A 13 3.23 37.91 -71.16
CA ASP A 13 3.46 39.29 -71.58
C ASP A 13 3.19 40.26 -70.41
N PRO A 14 4.12 41.18 -70.10
CA PRO A 14 3.95 42.23 -69.08
C PRO A 14 2.92 43.29 -69.54
N PRO A 15 2.37 44.11 -68.62
CA PRO A 15 2.76 44.23 -67.22
C PRO A 15 2.15 43.19 -66.29
N PHE A 16 2.95 42.72 -65.33
CA PHE A 16 2.49 41.78 -64.31
C PHE A 16 2.14 42.48 -63.00
N HIS A 17 1.00 42.11 -62.43
CA HIS A 17 0.59 42.49 -61.10
C HIS A 17 0.65 41.27 -60.18
N ILE A 18 1.61 41.27 -59.26
CA ILE A 18 1.79 40.20 -58.27
C ILE A 18 1.19 40.64 -56.92
N SER A 19 0.35 39.79 -56.35
CA SER A 19 -0.25 39.97 -55.03
C SER A 19 -0.21 38.68 -54.23
N TRP A 20 -0.33 38.78 -52.91
CA TRP A 20 -0.25 37.65 -52.00
C TRP A 20 -1.53 37.53 -51.17
N LEU A 21 -1.97 36.29 -50.98
CA LEU A 21 -3.06 35.91 -50.09
C LEU A 21 -2.53 34.99 -48.99
N LYS A 22 -3.08 35.09 -47.79
CA LYS A 22 -2.94 34.12 -46.71
C LYS A 22 -4.31 33.50 -46.43
N ASP A 23 -4.38 32.17 -46.47
CA ASP A 23 -5.61 31.40 -46.26
C ASP A 23 -6.80 31.89 -47.12
N GLY A 24 -6.49 32.22 -48.38
CA GLY A 24 -7.45 32.70 -49.37
C GLY A 24 -7.88 34.17 -49.22
N ARG A 25 -7.33 34.91 -48.25
CA ARG A 25 -7.64 36.33 -48.02
C ARG A 25 -6.44 37.22 -48.34
N PRO A 26 -6.64 38.43 -48.90
CA PRO A 26 -5.56 39.40 -49.04
C PRO A 26 -4.93 39.71 -47.69
N LEU A 27 -3.60 39.88 -47.67
CA LEU A 27 -2.88 40.30 -46.46
C LEU A 27 -3.48 41.60 -45.94
N SER A 28 -3.74 41.65 -44.63
CA SER A 28 -4.39 42.79 -43.99
C SER A 28 -3.51 43.41 -42.91
N SER A 29 -4.03 44.41 -42.19
CA SER A 29 -3.31 45.01 -41.06
C SER A 29 -3.01 44.02 -39.92
N SER A 30 -3.72 42.89 -39.84
CA SER A 30 -3.43 41.81 -38.88
C SER A 30 -2.16 41.00 -39.22
N ASP A 31 -1.65 41.12 -40.45
CA ASP A 31 -0.47 40.44 -40.97
C ASP A 31 0.76 41.38 -40.98
N SER A 32 0.85 42.25 -39.98
CA SER A 32 1.88 43.31 -39.90
C SER A 32 3.32 42.81 -39.76
N ASP A 33 3.50 41.53 -39.46
CA ASP A 33 4.80 40.84 -39.42
C ASP A 33 5.25 40.30 -40.78
N ILE A 34 4.39 40.36 -41.79
CA ILE A 34 4.69 39.96 -43.17
C ILE A 34 5.07 41.21 -43.96
N THR A 35 6.29 41.20 -44.50
CA THR A 35 6.76 42.23 -45.43
C THR A 35 6.75 41.68 -46.85
N VAL A 36 6.11 42.38 -47.78
CA VAL A 36 6.15 42.06 -49.21
C VAL A 36 6.98 43.10 -49.92
N GLN A 37 7.93 42.65 -50.73
CA GLN A 37 8.80 43.49 -51.55
C GLN A 37 8.73 43.06 -53.01
N MET A 38 8.40 44.00 -53.89
CA MET A 38 8.55 43.83 -55.33
C MET A 38 10.01 44.11 -55.69
N LEU A 39 10.74 43.09 -56.14
CA LEU A 39 12.16 43.25 -56.52
C LEU A 39 12.30 43.54 -58.01
N LYS A 40 11.42 42.95 -58.84
CA LYS A 40 11.28 43.19 -60.29
C LYS A 40 9.82 43.09 -60.70
N GLU A 41 9.50 43.45 -61.94
CA GLU A 41 8.13 43.36 -62.49
C GLU A 41 7.59 41.91 -62.48
N ASP A 42 8.45 40.93 -62.71
CA ASP A 42 8.16 39.50 -62.75
C ASP A 42 8.48 38.76 -61.44
N PHE A 43 8.89 39.47 -60.38
CA PHE A 43 9.43 38.84 -59.16
C PHE A 43 9.06 39.57 -57.87
N SER A 44 8.36 38.86 -56.97
CA SER A 44 7.96 39.31 -55.64
C SER A 44 8.54 38.41 -54.55
N SER A 45 9.00 39.01 -53.46
CA SER A 45 9.49 38.32 -52.27
C SER A 45 8.65 38.70 -51.06
N MET A 46 8.11 37.70 -50.37
CA MET A 46 7.47 37.85 -49.06
C MET A 46 8.44 37.37 -47.99
N SER A 47 8.58 38.13 -46.90
CA SER A 47 9.43 37.77 -45.77
C SER A 47 8.73 37.94 -44.43
N ILE A 48 9.04 37.04 -43.50
CA ILE A 48 8.62 37.10 -42.10
C ILE A 48 9.89 37.06 -41.25
N ASP A 49 10.23 38.15 -40.57
CA ASP A 49 11.49 38.26 -39.84
C ASP A 49 11.51 37.42 -38.55
N SER A 50 10.37 37.35 -37.86
CA SER A 50 10.20 36.57 -36.64
C SER A 50 8.95 35.69 -36.74
N ALA A 51 9.11 34.55 -37.40
CA ALA A 51 8.02 33.61 -37.59
C ALA A 51 7.59 32.95 -36.27
N THR A 52 6.28 32.88 -36.04
CA THR A 52 5.61 32.22 -34.92
C THR A 52 4.53 31.27 -35.46
N THR A 53 3.97 30.39 -34.63
CA THR A 53 2.98 29.39 -35.09
C THR A 53 1.78 29.99 -35.84
N ARG A 54 1.40 31.26 -35.56
CA ARG A 54 0.34 32.01 -36.25
C ARG A 54 0.61 32.26 -37.75
N ASN A 55 1.86 32.15 -38.16
CA ASN A 55 2.29 32.33 -39.54
C ASN A 55 2.14 31.03 -40.34
N SER A 56 1.71 29.93 -39.73
CA SER A 56 1.33 28.73 -40.50
C SER A 56 0.05 29.01 -41.29
N GLY A 57 -0.03 28.49 -42.51
CA GLY A 57 -1.18 28.70 -43.38
C GLY A 57 -0.86 28.49 -44.86
N HIS A 58 -1.87 28.72 -45.71
CA HIS A 58 -1.77 28.62 -47.16
C HIS A 58 -1.43 29.98 -47.76
N TYR A 59 -0.22 30.13 -48.26
CA TYR A 59 0.24 31.36 -48.90
C TYR A 59 0.10 31.23 -50.41
N THR A 60 -0.75 32.07 -51.00
CA THR A 60 -1.05 32.04 -52.43
C THR A 60 -0.49 33.28 -53.09
N CYS A 61 0.43 33.09 -54.04
CA CYS A 61 0.80 34.14 -54.96
C CYS A 61 -0.23 34.20 -56.09
N VAL A 62 -0.74 35.38 -56.38
CA VAL A 62 -1.68 35.64 -57.48
C VAL A 62 -1.03 36.63 -58.44
N VAL A 63 -0.86 36.20 -59.68
CA VAL A 63 -0.27 36.98 -60.77
C VAL A 63 -1.36 37.31 -61.78
N ARG A 64 -1.49 38.56 -62.16
CA ARG A 64 -2.47 39.05 -63.13
C ARG A 64 -1.80 39.89 -64.21
N ASN A 65 -2.21 39.71 -65.46
CA ASN A 65 -2.01 40.68 -66.54
C ASN A 65 -3.38 41.04 -67.16
N ASP A 66 -3.37 41.72 -68.31
CA ASP A 66 -4.60 42.19 -68.97
C ASP A 66 -5.51 41.05 -69.46
N VAL A 67 -4.96 39.85 -69.66
CA VAL A 67 -5.65 38.72 -70.28
C VAL A 67 -6.04 37.66 -69.25
N ALA A 68 -5.18 37.38 -68.27
CA ALA A 68 -5.35 36.26 -67.37
C ALA A 68 -4.92 36.56 -65.93
N THR A 69 -5.45 35.76 -65.01
CA THR A 69 -5.01 35.67 -63.62
C THR A 69 -4.65 34.22 -63.33
N VAL A 70 -3.44 33.99 -62.85
CA VAL A 70 -2.96 32.67 -62.40
C VAL A 70 -2.52 32.75 -60.95
N ASN A 71 -2.56 31.63 -60.24
CA ASN A 71 -2.14 31.57 -58.85
C ASN A 71 -1.37 30.29 -58.54
N TYR A 72 -0.57 30.37 -57.47
CA TYR A 72 0.15 29.22 -56.94
C TYR A 72 0.15 29.29 -55.42
N THR A 73 -0.25 28.20 -54.76
CA THR A 73 -0.35 28.11 -53.30
C THR A 73 0.76 27.23 -52.74
N ALA A 74 1.50 27.76 -51.79
CA ALA A 74 2.44 27.02 -50.94
C ALA A 74 1.89 26.93 -49.51
N VAL A 75 2.13 25.80 -48.85
CA VAL A 75 1.75 25.61 -47.44
C VAL A 75 2.96 25.90 -46.57
N LEU A 76 2.83 26.89 -45.69
CA LEU A 76 3.82 27.16 -44.65
C LEU A 76 3.37 26.46 -43.36
N THR A 77 4.19 25.55 -42.86
CA THR A 77 3.95 24.87 -41.57
C THR A 77 5.12 25.15 -40.64
N ILE A 78 4.84 25.70 -39.47
CA ILE A 78 5.88 26.01 -38.48
C ILE A 78 5.94 24.88 -37.45
N HIS A 79 7.07 24.20 -37.44
CA HIS A 79 7.37 23.18 -36.46
C HIS A 79 7.92 23.78 -35.16
N VAL A 80 7.54 23.19 -34.04
CA VAL A 80 7.92 23.62 -32.70
C VAL A 80 8.60 22.44 -32.01
N PRO A 81 9.88 22.57 -31.58
CA PRO A 81 10.56 21.50 -30.84
C PRO A 81 9.84 21.22 -29.51
N PRO A 82 10.02 20.02 -28.93
CA PRO A 82 9.34 19.65 -27.70
C PRO A 82 9.76 20.57 -26.54
N ARG A 83 8.81 20.91 -25.67
CA ARG A 83 9.02 21.58 -24.38
C ARG A 83 8.26 20.84 -23.28
N TRP A 84 8.82 20.78 -22.07
CA TRP A 84 8.10 20.18 -20.94
C TRP A 84 6.84 20.96 -20.62
N ARG A 85 5.71 20.26 -20.59
CA ARG A 85 4.46 20.74 -19.98
C ARG A 85 4.40 20.32 -18.52
N LEU A 86 4.79 19.06 -18.26
CA LEU A 86 4.97 18.51 -16.93
C LEU A 86 6.22 17.63 -16.97
N GLU A 87 7.28 18.12 -16.32
CA GLU A 87 8.54 17.41 -16.21
C GLU A 87 8.42 16.33 -15.13
N PRO A 88 9.00 15.12 -15.33
CA PRO A 88 9.03 14.09 -14.30
C PRO A 88 9.82 14.56 -13.06
N ALA A 89 9.41 14.07 -11.90
CA ALA A 89 10.08 14.30 -10.62
C ALA A 89 10.33 12.98 -9.88
N ASP A 90 11.33 12.98 -9.00
CA ASP A 90 11.61 11.88 -8.10
C ASP A 90 10.37 11.54 -7.27
N THR A 91 10.08 10.24 -7.14
CA THR A 91 8.87 9.77 -6.48
C THR A 91 9.19 8.62 -5.54
N SER A 92 8.48 8.55 -4.41
CA SER A 92 8.52 7.42 -3.50
C SER A 92 7.14 6.77 -3.37
N VAL A 93 7.12 5.45 -3.19
CA VAL A 93 5.87 4.66 -3.09
C VAL A 93 6.05 3.47 -2.16
N LEU A 94 4.95 3.00 -1.56
CA LEU A 94 4.95 1.78 -0.77
C LEU A 94 4.80 0.53 -1.64
N VAL A 95 5.45 -0.56 -1.25
CA VAL A 95 5.28 -1.88 -1.88
C VAL A 95 3.79 -2.26 -1.98
N GLY A 96 3.41 -2.83 -3.12
CA GLY A 96 2.05 -3.27 -3.46
C GLY A 96 1.09 -2.14 -3.85
N ARG A 97 1.50 -0.87 -3.80
CA ARG A 97 0.70 0.25 -4.31
C ARG A 97 1.00 0.50 -5.78
N SER A 98 0.16 1.29 -6.44
CA SER A 98 0.43 1.81 -7.78
C SER A 98 0.97 3.24 -7.72
N VAL A 99 1.86 3.61 -8.64
CA VAL A 99 2.45 4.95 -8.75
C VAL A 99 2.42 5.43 -10.19
N SER A 100 2.37 6.74 -10.41
CA SER A 100 2.45 7.34 -11.74
C SER A 100 3.61 8.33 -11.82
N LEU A 101 4.53 8.07 -12.76
CA LEU A 101 5.61 8.98 -13.13
C LEU A 101 5.11 9.86 -14.28
N HIS A 102 4.99 11.16 -14.01
CA HIS A 102 4.46 12.10 -14.97
C HIS A 102 5.52 12.52 -15.98
N CYS A 103 5.21 12.44 -17.27
CA CYS A 103 6.03 13.05 -18.30
C CYS A 103 5.14 13.51 -19.43
N GLN A 104 5.06 14.83 -19.64
CA GLN A 104 4.19 15.44 -20.64
C GLN A 104 4.95 16.56 -21.36
N ALA A 105 4.92 16.55 -22.69
CA ALA A 105 5.60 17.53 -23.52
C ALA A 105 4.66 18.11 -24.58
N ASP A 106 4.76 19.42 -24.79
CA ASP A 106 4.10 20.11 -25.89
C ASP A 106 5.08 20.28 -27.05
N GLY A 107 4.59 20.30 -28.28
CA GLY A 107 5.40 20.52 -29.48
C GLY A 107 4.55 20.32 -30.74
N PHE A 108 5.08 20.72 -31.89
CA PHE A 108 4.43 20.48 -33.17
C PHE A 108 5.43 19.97 -34.23
N PRO A 109 5.25 18.77 -34.81
CA PRO A 109 4.22 17.77 -34.50
C PRO A 109 4.20 17.32 -33.03
N GLN A 110 3.11 16.70 -32.58
CA GLN A 110 2.97 16.27 -31.17
C GLN A 110 4.13 15.33 -30.79
N PRO A 111 4.86 15.61 -29.69
CA PRO A 111 5.99 14.78 -29.27
C PRO A 111 5.55 13.37 -28.89
N GLN A 112 6.31 12.38 -29.36
CA GLN A 112 6.20 11.00 -28.91
C GLN A 112 7.02 10.82 -27.64
N ILE A 113 6.41 10.21 -26.63
CA ILE A 113 7.03 9.97 -25.32
C ILE A 113 7.42 8.50 -25.21
N ARG A 114 8.62 8.24 -24.68
CA ARG A 114 9.15 6.90 -24.42
C ARG A 114 9.78 6.86 -23.03
N TRP A 115 9.67 5.69 -22.41
CA TRP A 115 10.23 5.42 -21.09
C TRP A 115 11.25 4.29 -21.15
N GLU A 116 12.33 4.45 -20.42
CA GLU A 116 13.35 3.42 -20.23
C GLU A 116 13.70 3.30 -18.74
N LYS A 117 14.04 2.09 -18.26
CA LYS A 117 14.42 1.83 -16.87
C LYS A 117 15.86 1.36 -16.76
N ALA A 118 16.56 1.83 -15.74
CA ALA A 118 17.87 1.34 -15.31
C ALA A 118 17.90 1.17 -13.78
N SER A 119 18.82 0.34 -13.27
CA SER A 119 19.02 0.19 -11.82
C SER A 119 19.90 1.28 -11.21
N ASP A 120 20.77 1.90 -12.01
CA ASP A 120 21.73 2.93 -11.59
C ASP A 120 21.69 4.09 -12.61
N PRO A 121 21.84 5.36 -12.19
CA PRO A 121 21.65 6.49 -13.08
C PRO A 121 22.78 6.66 -14.10
N SER A 122 23.96 6.11 -13.81
CA SER A 122 25.16 6.08 -14.67
C SER A 122 25.22 4.85 -15.57
N ALA A 123 24.25 3.93 -15.42
CA ALA A 123 24.25 2.69 -16.15
C ALA A 123 23.99 2.90 -17.64
N ARG A 124 24.70 2.11 -18.47
CA ARG A 124 24.53 2.11 -19.93
C ARG A 124 23.35 1.25 -20.39
N ASP A 125 22.60 0.67 -19.46
CA ASP A 125 21.65 -0.41 -19.71
C ASP A 125 20.19 0.00 -19.51
N TYR A 126 19.86 1.27 -19.75
CA TYR A 126 18.47 1.70 -19.88
C TYR A 126 17.72 0.79 -20.87
N ARG A 127 16.68 0.12 -20.38
CA ARG A 127 15.86 -0.80 -21.16
C ARG A 127 14.52 -0.16 -21.47
N PRO A 128 14.08 -0.16 -22.74
CA PRO A 128 12.76 0.35 -23.11
C PRO A 128 11.65 -0.36 -22.35
N ILE A 129 10.76 0.42 -21.74
CA ILE A 129 9.56 -0.09 -21.08
C ILE A 129 8.46 -0.24 -22.13
N SER A 130 7.92 -1.45 -22.23
CA SER A 130 6.77 -1.75 -23.07
C SER A 130 5.50 -1.84 -22.23
N THR A 131 4.36 -1.44 -22.82
CA THR A 131 3.06 -1.50 -22.15
C THR A 131 2.67 -2.93 -21.80
N SER A 132 2.21 -3.14 -20.58
CA SER A 132 1.76 -4.41 -20.00
C SER A 132 0.73 -4.15 -18.90
N TYR A 133 0.33 -5.19 -18.15
CA TYR A 133 -0.48 -5.00 -16.94
C TYR A 133 0.29 -4.20 -15.89
N HIS A 134 1.56 -4.55 -15.65
CA HIS A 134 2.42 -3.92 -14.66
C HIS A 134 2.82 -2.49 -15.04
N TYR A 135 3.19 -2.26 -16.30
CA TYR A 135 3.60 -0.94 -16.81
C TYR A 135 2.59 -0.40 -17.83
N GLN A 136 1.94 0.73 -17.53
CA GLN A 136 0.96 1.37 -18.41
C GLN A 136 1.43 2.76 -18.82
N ILE A 137 1.60 3.00 -20.13
CA ILE A 137 1.94 4.33 -20.67
C ILE A 137 0.67 4.94 -21.24
N PHE A 138 0.25 6.08 -20.69
CA PHE A 138 -0.97 6.78 -21.10
C PHE A 138 -0.72 7.70 -22.30
N GLU A 139 -1.80 8.12 -22.97
CA GLU A 139 -1.74 9.04 -24.12
C GLU A 139 -1.06 10.39 -23.80
N ASN A 140 -1.15 10.83 -22.54
CA ASN A 140 -0.47 12.04 -22.09
C ASN A 140 1.04 11.84 -21.88
N GLY A 141 1.55 10.61 -22.01
CA GLY A 141 2.95 10.23 -21.83
C GLY A 141 3.34 9.76 -20.42
N SER A 142 2.43 9.82 -19.45
CA SER A 142 2.72 9.39 -18.07
C SER A 142 2.80 7.85 -17.99
N LEU A 143 3.75 7.34 -17.20
CA LEU A 143 3.93 5.92 -16.94
C LEU A 143 3.32 5.59 -15.57
N THR A 144 2.39 4.65 -15.52
CA THR A 144 1.89 4.06 -14.28
C THR A 144 2.48 2.69 -14.09
N ILE A 145 2.92 2.42 -12.86
CA ILE A 145 3.44 1.13 -12.41
C ILE A 145 2.42 0.58 -11.42
N GLN A 146 1.85 -0.58 -11.71
CA GLN A 146 0.89 -1.27 -10.85
C GLN A 146 1.62 -2.20 -9.87
N ASP A 147 0.97 -2.58 -8.77
CA ASP A 147 1.47 -3.60 -7.82
C ASP A 147 3.00 -3.52 -7.54
N VAL A 148 3.48 -2.32 -7.19
CA VAL A 148 4.93 -2.00 -7.13
C VAL A 148 5.69 -2.95 -6.22
N THR A 149 6.85 -3.41 -6.70
CA THR A 149 7.78 -4.29 -5.98
C THR A 149 9.11 -3.59 -5.74
N GLU A 150 9.99 -4.17 -4.90
CA GLU A 150 11.35 -3.64 -4.72
C GLU A 150 12.15 -3.59 -6.03
N ASP A 151 11.90 -4.52 -6.95
CA ASP A 151 12.56 -4.57 -8.26
C ASP A 151 12.18 -3.39 -9.17
N ASP A 152 11.07 -2.70 -8.87
CA ASP A 152 10.67 -1.50 -9.60
C ASP A 152 11.47 -0.27 -9.19
N ALA A 153 12.16 -0.31 -8.04
CA ALA A 153 13.08 0.75 -7.66
C ALA A 153 14.16 0.96 -8.73
N GLY A 154 14.64 2.19 -8.84
CA GLY A 154 15.70 2.58 -9.78
C GLY A 154 15.39 3.87 -10.52
N TYR A 155 15.92 3.99 -11.72
CA TYR A 155 15.92 5.23 -12.49
C TYR A 155 15.14 5.07 -13.78
N TYR A 156 14.28 6.04 -14.06
CA TYR A 156 13.38 6.07 -15.19
C TYR A 156 13.71 7.28 -16.05
N LEU A 157 14.09 7.00 -17.30
CA LEU A 157 14.38 8.01 -18.32
C LEU A 157 13.12 8.24 -19.14
N CYS A 158 12.57 9.45 -19.07
CA CYS A 158 11.57 9.90 -20.02
C CYS A 158 12.23 10.66 -21.17
N GLN A 159 11.88 10.29 -22.40
CA GLN A 159 12.29 11.00 -23.62
C GLN A 159 11.07 11.48 -24.40
N ALA A 160 11.11 12.74 -24.85
CA ALA A 160 10.09 13.31 -25.72
C ALA A 160 10.72 13.84 -27.01
N THR A 161 10.28 13.32 -28.16
CA THR A 161 10.80 13.76 -29.47
C THR A 161 9.69 13.89 -30.50
N ASN A 162 9.77 14.90 -31.35
CA ASN A 162 8.94 15.06 -32.54
C ASN A 162 9.77 15.18 -33.83
N GLY A 163 11.06 14.81 -33.77
CA GLY A 163 12.00 14.95 -34.89
C GLY A 163 12.50 16.39 -35.14
N ILE A 164 12.11 17.35 -34.29
CA ILE A 164 12.51 18.75 -34.39
C ILE A 164 13.46 19.09 -33.23
N GLY A 165 14.70 19.44 -33.57
CA GLY A 165 15.74 19.69 -32.59
C GLY A 165 16.20 18.42 -31.87
N PRO A 166 16.87 18.55 -30.71
CA PRO A 166 17.46 17.43 -29.99
C PRO A 166 16.45 16.55 -29.23
N GLY A 167 15.20 16.98 -29.12
CA GLY A 167 14.21 16.39 -28.20
C GLY A 167 14.46 16.78 -26.74
N LEU A 168 13.74 16.14 -25.83
CA LEU A 168 13.88 16.28 -24.39
C LEU A 168 14.20 14.93 -23.75
N SER A 169 14.95 14.96 -22.67
CA SER A 169 15.28 13.79 -21.85
C SER A 169 15.37 14.21 -20.39
N SER A 170 14.74 13.46 -19.49
CA SER A 170 14.87 13.66 -18.05
C SER A 170 14.87 12.31 -17.33
N VAL A 171 15.74 12.18 -16.33
CA VAL A 171 15.90 10.96 -15.51
C VAL A 171 15.35 11.25 -14.13
N VAL A 172 14.51 10.37 -13.62
CA VAL A 172 13.97 10.44 -12.25
C VAL A 172 14.17 9.13 -11.51
N SER A 173 14.26 9.21 -10.19
CA SER A 173 14.35 8.07 -9.31
C SER A 173 12.97 7.66 -8.79
N LEU A 174 12.75 6.35 -8.71
CA LEU A 174 11.66 5.74 -7.98
C LEU A 174 12.24 5.01 -6.77
N SER A 175 11.90 5.50 -5.58
CA SER A 175 12.21 4.83 -4.32
C SER A 175 11.00 4.00 -3.87
N VAL A 176 11.24 2.74 -3.54
CA VAL A 176 10.19 1.83 -3.06
C VAL A 176 10.46 1.54 -1.60
N HIS A 177 9.44 1.71 -0.75
CA HIS A 177 9.55 1.57 0.69
C HIS A 177 8.57 0.54 1.24
N GLU A 178 8.94 -0.15 2.31
CA GLU A 178 8.08 -1.10 3.01
C GLU A 178 7.65 -0.56 4.38
N SER A 179 6.33 -0.43 4.60
CA SER A 179 5.79 -0.20 5.94
C SER A 179 5.91 -1.47 6.79
N PRO A 180 5.87 -1.41 8.14
CA PRO A 180 6.01 -2.58 8.97
C PRO A 180 4.93 -3.61 8.64
N ARG A 181 5.30 -4.89 8.59
CA ARG A 181 4.40 -5.99 8.26
C ARG A 181 4.65 -7.20 9.14
N PHE A 182 3.59 -7.64 9.82
CA PHE A 182 3.56 -8.92 10.51
C PHE A 182 2.97 -10.02 9.61
N GLU A 183 3.69 -11.13 9.46
CA GLU A 183 3.18 -12.30 8.74
C GLU A 183 1.99 -12.96 9.46
N THR A 184 2.03 -13.01 10.79
CA THR A 184 0.95 -13.54 11.63
C THR A 184 0.24 -12.39 12.33
N LYS A 185 -1.07 -12.22 12.10
CA LYS A 185 -1.87 -11.15 12.72
C LYS A 185 -2.47 -11.51 14.08
N PHE A 186 -2.76 -12.78 14.30
CA PHE A 186 -3.36 -13.27 15.53
C PHE A 186 -2.88 -14.68 15.86
N ARG A 187 -2.63 -14.96 17.14
CA ARG A 187 -2.45 -16.33 17.63
C ARG A 187 -2.84 -16.44 19.11
N THR A 188 -3.16 -17.66 19.53
CA THR A 188 -3.43 -17.98 20.94
C THR A 188 -2.27 -18.78 21.52
N GLN A 189 -1.88 -18.46 22.76
CA GLN A 189 -0.84 -19.17 23.50
C GLN A 189 -1.37 -19.54 24.88
N MET A 190 -1.32 -20.83 25.20
CA MET A 190 -1.72 -21.36 26.50
C MET A 190 -0.48 -21.63 27.34
N VAL A 191 -0.54 -21.28 28.62
CA VAL A 191 0.54 -21.52 29.59
C VAL A 191 -0.06 -21.90 30.93
N LYS A 192 0.60 -22.74 31.71
CA LYS A 192 0.13 -23.10 33.06
C LYS A 192 0.48 -21.99 34.04
N LYS A 193 -0.41 -21.73 34.99
CA LYS A 193 -0.19 -20.80 36.10
C LYS A 193 1.10 -21.15 36.85
N GLY A 194 1.92 -20.13 37.09
CA GLY A 194 3.22 -20.25 37.77
C GLY A 194 4.41 -20.49 36.82
N ASP A 195 4.17 -20.90 35.57
CA ASP A 195 5.25 -21.04 34.58
C ASP A 195 5.67 -19.67 34.01
N ASP A 196 6.84 -19.63 33.37
CA ASP A 196 7.27 -18.48 32.58
C ASP A 196 6.73 -18.59 31.15
N VAL A 197 6.38 -17.47 30.53
CA VAL A 197 5.97 -17.42 29.11
C VAL A 197 6.79 -16.40 28.34
N THR A 198 6.99 -16.68 27.05
CA THR A 198 7.67 -15.79 26.11
C THR A 198 6.75 -15.52 24.91
N LEU A 199 6.39 -14.26 24.71
CA LEU A 199 5.61 -13.79 23.57
C LEU A 199 6.56 -13.16 22.56
N THR A 200 6.60 -13.71 21.34
CA THR A 200 7.53 -13.26 20.29
C THR A 200 6.79 -12.60 19.14
N CYS A 201 7.20 -11.40 18.73
CA CYS A 201 6.78 -10.82 17.46
C CYS A 201 8.01 -10.60 16.56
N ALA A 202 7.84 -10.88 15.27
CA ALA A 202 8.84 -10.67 14.23
C ALA A 202 8.17 -9.87 13.12
N VAL A 203 8.79 -8.74 12.74
CA VAL A 203 8.26 -7.77 11.78
C VAL A 203 9.29 -7.54 10.69
N SER A 204 8.81 -7.39 9.46
CA SER A 204 9.59 -6.85 8.33
C SER A 204 9.18 -5.41 8.03
N GLY A 205 10.05 -4.64 7.41
CA GLY A 205 9.78 -3.28 6.95
C GLY A 205 11.03 -2.42 6.98
N ASP A 206 10.98 -1.25 6.37
CA ASP A 206 12.14 -0.36 6.28
C ASP A 206 12.55 0.19 7.66
N PRO A 207 13.86 0.30 7.92
CA PRO A 207 14.37 0.93 9.12
C PRO A 207 14.18 2.46 9.09
N PRO A 208 14.12 3.14 10.25
CA PRO A 208 14.19 2.58 11.60
C PRO A 208 12.83 2.01 12.06
N LEU A 209 12.82 0.74 12.44
CA LEU A 209 11.67 0.07 13.04
C LEU A 209 11.62 0.33 14.55
N SER A 210 10.43 0.60 15.06
CA SER A 210 10.13 0.70 16.50
C SER A 210 9.04 -0.28 16.89
N ILE A 211 9.20 -0.98 18.01
CA ILE A 211 8.21 -1.94 18.51
C ILE A 211 7.80 -1.58 19.94
N THR A 212 6.49 -1.58 20.17
CA THR A 212 5.88 -1.36 21.50
C THR A 212 4.89 -2.48 21.82
N TRP A 213 4.66 -2.70 23.12
CA TRP A 213 3.77 -3.74 23.63
C TRP A 213 2.64 -3.13 24.46
N THR A 214 1.44 -3.68 24.30
CA THR A 214 0.28 -3.35 25.13
C THR A 214 -0.38 -4.62 25.67
N ARG A 215 -1.05 -4.50 26.82
CA ARG A 215 -1.92 -5.51 27.44
C ARG A 215 -3.33 -4.94 27.52
N ASP A 216 -4.29 -5.58 26.87
CA ASP A 216 -5.68 -5.11 26.77
C ASP A 216 -5.78 -3.63 26.37
N LYS A 217 -5.01 -3.27 25.33
CA LYS A 217 -4.88 -1.91 24.76
C LYS A 217 -4.23 -0.87 25.68
N GLN A 218 -3.76 -1.24 26.88
CA GLN A 218 -3.00 -0.36 27.75
C GLN A 218 -1.50 -0.61 27.60
N PRO A 219 -0.65 0.43 27.55
CA PRO A 219 0.79 0.25 27.46
C PRO A 219 1.32 -0.49 28.70
N LEU A 220 2.25 -1.43 28.48
CA LEU A 220 2.92 -2.11 29.58
C LEU A 220 3.87 -1.13 30.29
N ASN A 221 3.78 -1.04 31.61
CA ASN A 221 4.73 -0.27 32.41
C ASN A 221 5.86 -1.18 32.90
N LEU A 222 6.92 -1.27 32.11
CA LEU A 222 8.08 -2.12 32.40
C LEU A 222 8.89 -1.64 33.62
N GLU A 223 8.72 -0.39 34.05
CA GLU A 223 9.44 0.15 35.22
C GLU A 223 8.80 -0.32 36.53
N THR A 224 7.47 -0.47 36.56
CA THR A 224 6.73 -0.85 37.77
C THR A 224 6.38 -2.34 37.82
N GLU A 225 6.44 -3.05 36.69
CA GLU A 225 6.15 -4.50 36.61
C GLU A 225 7.40 -5.33 36.22
N PRO A 226 8.33 -5.65 37.16
CA PRO A 226 9.61 -6.30 36.86
C PRO A 226 9.50 -7.74 36.32
N ARG A 227 8.30 -8.34 36.40
CA ARG A 227 7.99 -9.64 35.79
C ARG A 227 7.97 -9.58 34.27
N PHE A 228 7.72 -8.40 33.70
CA PHE A 228 7.71 -8.17 32.25
C PHE A 228 9.08 -7.68 31.82
N GLN A 229 9.70 -8.38 30.87
CA GLN A 229 10.99 -8.02 30.30
C GLN A 229 10.89 -8.04 28.79
N VAL A 230 11.28 -6.93 28.15
CA VAL A 230 11.31 -6.82 26.69
C VAL A 230 12.76 -6.88 26.22
N SER A 231 13.03 -7.77 25.27
CA SER A 231 14.27 -7.76 24.50
C SER A 231 13.98 -7.60 23.02
N GLN A 232 14.85 -6.89 22.32
CA GLN A 232 14.73 -6.60 20.91
C GLN A 232 16.02 -6.96 20.19
N THR A 233 15.89 -7.52 18.99
CA THR A 233 17.03 -7.91 18.16
C THR A 233 16.69 -7.62 16.71
N THR A 234 17.56 -6.86 16.05
CA THR A 234 17.45 -6.57 14.62
C THR A 234 18.27 -7.59 13.84
N SER A 235 17.71 -8.12 12.75
CA SER A 235 18.35 -9.14 11.91
C SER A 235 18.38 -8.66 10.46
N GLY A 236 19.52 -8.11 10.03
CA GLY A 236 19.60 -7.38 8.75
C GLY A 236 18.93 -6.01 8.84
N ASP A 237 18.84 -5.29 7.72
CA ASP A 237 18.36 -3.90 7.74
C ASP A 237 16.84 -3.78 7.85
N SER A 238 16.07 -4.76 7.34
CA SER A 238 14.61 -4.67 7.19
C SER A 238 13.81 -5.66 8.06
N LYS A 239 14.42 -6.28 9.09
CA LYS A 239 13.71 -7.19 10.00
C LYS A 239 14.07 -6.98 11.46
N MET A 240 13.05 -6.98 12.31
CA MET A 240 13.19 -6.82 13.76
C MET A 240 12.38 -7.87 14.51
N LYS A 241 12.93 -8.38 15.60
CA LYS A 241 12.28 -9.32 16.51
C LYS A 241 12.18 -8.68 17.90
N SER A 242 10.99 -8.70 18.49
CA SER A 242 10.79 -8.34 19.89
C SER A 242 10.22 -9.52 20.67
N ILE A 243 10.75 -9.70 21.87
CA ILE A 243 10.41 -10.77 22.78
C ILE A 243 9.96 -10.14 24.10
N LEU A 244 8.71 -10.39 24.49
CA LEU A 244 8.17 -10.07 25.80
C LEU A 244 8.18 -11.34 26.65
N ARG A 245 9.02 -11.37 27.68
CA ARG A 245 9.05 -12.42 28.70
C ARG A 245 8.19 -12.01 29.89
N VAL A 246 7.34 -12.91 30.36
CA VAL A 246 6.53 -12.73 31.57
C VAL A 246 6.85 -13.88 32.51
N THR A 247 7.38 -13.57 33.69
CA THR A 247 7.75 -14.59 34.69
C THR A 247 6.61 -14.88 35.65
N SER A 248 6.50 -16.14 36.08
CA SER A 248 5.48 -16.62 37.04
C SER A 248 4.08 -16.10 36.71
N VAL A 249 3.49 -16.62 35.63
CA VAL A 249 2.21 -16.13 35.09
C VAL A 249 1.03 -16.44 36.02
N GLY A 250 0.16 -15.46 36.21
CA GLY A 250 -1.05 -15.56 37.02
C GLY A 250 -2.33 -15.37 36.22
N ARG A 251 -3.50 -15.56 36.86
CA ARG A 251 -4.82 -15.38 36.21
C ARG A 251 -4.95 -14.01 35.54
N VAL A 252 -4.44 -12.95 36.17
CA VAL A 252 -4.50 -11.56 35.69
C VAL A 252 -3.64 -11.29 34.45
N ASP A 253 -2.72 -12.20 34.12
CA ASP A 253 -1.91 -12.10 32.91
C ASP A 253 -2.63 -12.71 31.69
N SER A 254 -3.79 -13.34 31.88
CA SER A 254 -4.65 -13.76 30.75
C SER A 254 -5.28 -12.54 30.10
N ALA A 255 -4.71 -12.11 28.98
CA ALA A 255 -5.04 -10.86 28.31
C ALA A 255 -4.73 -10.95 26.82
N LEU A 256 -5.20 -9.95 26.06
CA LEU A 256 -4.76 -9.73 24.69
C LEU A 256 -3.48 -8.88 24.71
N TYR A 257 -2.37 -9.46 24.28
CA TYR A 257 -1.10 -8.75 24.11
C TYR A 257 -0.95 -8.31 22.66
N THR A 258 -0.77 -7.02 22.44
CA THR A 258 -0.56 -6.46 21.09
C THR A 258 0.88 -5.98 20.96
N CYS A 259 1.59 -6.48 19.95
CA CYS A 259 2.87 -5.96 19.52
C CYS A 259 2.62 -5.03 18.31
N LEU A 260 2.87 -3.73 18.50
CA LEU A 260 2.72 -2.69 17.49
C LEU A 260 4.09 -2.30 16.96
N ALA A 261 4.26 -2.35 15.64
CA ALA A 261 5.46 -1.89 14.96
C ALA A 261 5.19 -0.63 14.12
N SER A 262 6.15 0.29 14.08
CA SER A 262 6.08 1.53 13.32
C SER A 262 7.40 1.88 12.64
N ASN A 263 7.31 2.53 11.47
CA ASN A 263 8.38 3.28 10.82
C ASN A 263 7.81 4.58 10.21
N GLU A 264 8.59 5.32 9.42
CA GLU A 264 8.13 6.56 8.78
C GLU A 264 7.04 6.36 7.72
N TYR A 265 6.89 5.14 7.22
CA TYR A 265 5.98 4.77 6.13
C TYR A 265 4.64 4.20 6.61
N GLY A 266 4.54 3.81 7.88
CA GLY A 266 3.29 3.32 8.45
C GLY A 266 3.46 2.54 9.75
N GLN A 267 2.39 1.83 10.10
CA GLN A 267 2.30 0.99 11.30
C GLN A 267 1.53 -0.28 11.00
N ASP A 268 1.84 -1.32 11.75
CA ASP A 268 1.11 -2.58 11.73
C ASP A 268 1.15 -3.23 13.11
N ASP A 269 0.22 -4.13 13.41
CA ASP A 269 0.14 -4.83 14.68
C ASP A 269 -0.08 -6.34 14.54
N THR A 270 0.34 -7.06 15.57
CA THR A 270 0.02 -8.48 15.78
C THR A 270 -0.48 -8.71 17.18
N ASN A 271 -1.49 -9.59 17.29
CA ASN A 271 -2.21 -9.86 18.52
C ASN A 271 -1.94 -11.28 19.03
N ILE A 272 -1.64 -11.40 20.31
CA ILE A 272 -1.37 -12.67 20.97
C ILE A 272 -2.32 -12.80 22.16
N GLN A 273 -3.29 -13.70 22.04
CA GLN A 273 -4.19 -14.04 23.13
C GLN A 273 -3.47 -15.00 24.10
N LEU A 274 -3.06 -14.50 25.26
CA LEU A 274 -2.49 -15.34 26.32
C LEU A 274 -3.63 -15.89 27.18
N ILE A 275 -3.61 -17.20 27.40
CA ILE A 275 -4.57 -17.91 28.25
C ILE A 275 -3.79 -18.66 29.32
N VAL A 276 -3.88 -18.22 30.57
CA VAL A 276 -3.26 -18.89 31.70
C VAL A 276 -4.20 -19.96 32.21
N GLN A 277 -3.76 -21.21 32.15
CA GLN A 277 -4.52 -22.37 32.61
C GLN A 277 -4.17 -22.69 34.06
N GLU A 278 -5.19 -22.93 34.86
CA GLU A 278 -5.05 -23.36 36.25
C GLU A 278 -5.98 -24.53 36.56
N GLN A 279 -5.86 -25.09 37.76
CA GLN A 279 -6.84 -26.08 38.21
C GLN A 279 -8.21 -25.40 38.35
N PRO A 280 -9.32 -26.10 38.02
CA PRO A 280 -10.66 -25.59 38.28
C PRO A 280 -10.82 -25.19 39.75
N ASP A 281 -11.59 -24.14 40.00
CA ASP A 281 -11.96 -23.77 41.36
C ASP A 281 -12.88 -24.86 41.96
N ALA A 282 -13.01 -24.89 43.29
CA ALA A 282 -13.96 -25.79 43.93
C ALA A 282 -15.41 -25.45 43.50
N PRO A 283 -16.27 -26.45 43.24
CA PRO A 283 -17.68 -26.23 42.91
C PRO A 283 -18.40 -25.40 43.96
N ARG A 284 -19.37 -24.58 43.53
CA ARG A 284 -20.07 -23.64 44.40
C ARG A 284 -21.47 -24.13 44.74
N GLU A 285 -22.00 -23.61 45.84
CA GLU A 285 -23.40 -23.81 46.25
C GLU A 285 -23.87 -25.27 46.19
N VAL A 286 -23.15 -26.16 46.85
CA VAL A 286 -23.59 -27.56 46.97
C VAL A 286 -24.86 -27.61 47.80
N GLN A 287 -25.95 -28.05 47.19
CA GLN A 287 -27.28 -28.13 47.78
C GLN A 287 -27.84 -29.53 47.70
N ILE A 288 -28.64 -29.88 48.71
CA ILE A 288 -29.45 -31.10 48.71
C ILE A 288 -30.77 -30.76 48.04
N SER A 289 -31.02 -31.33 46.86
CA SER A 289 -32.24 -31.09 46.09
C SER A 289 -33.33 -32.11 46.38
N GLU A 290 -32.95 -33.33 46.78
CA GLU A 290 -33.91 -34.38 47.12
C GLU A 290 -33.36 -35.27 48.24
N THR A 291 -34.24 -35.68 49.16
CA THR A 291 -33.91 -36.64 50.22
C THR A 291 -34.93 -37.78 50.25
N GLY A 292 -34.42 -39.01 50.35
CA GLY A 292 -35.19 -40.22 50.53
C GLY A 292 -34.54 -41.11 51.59
N SER A 293 -35.13 -42.28 51.85
CA SER A 293 -34.66 -43.20 52.90
C SER A 293 -33.29 -43.83 52.60
N ARG A 294 -32.88 -43.90 51.33
CA ARG A 294 -31.60 -44.47 50.85
C ARG A 294 -30.98 -43.69 49.69
N LEU A 295 -31.49 -42.49 49.42
CA LEU A 295 -31.11 -41.64 48.31
C LEU A 295 -30.97 -40.20 48.81
N VAL A 296 -29.92 -39.52 48.37
CA VAL A 296 -29.80 -38.06 48.47
C VAL A 296 -29.37 -37.55 47.11
N ARG A 297 -30.11 -36.59 46.54
CA ARG A 297 -29.69 -35.90 45.32
C ARG A 297 -28.95 -34.62 45.68
N LEU A 298 -27.76 -34.48 45.13
CA LEU A 298 -26.95 -33.27 45.25
C LEU A 298 -26.97 -32.51 43.93
N SER A 299 -26.95 -31.19 44.03
CA SER A 299 -26.76 -30.27 42.90
C SER A 299 -25.78 -29.17 43.30
N TRP A 300 -25.01 -28.66 42.35
CA TRP A 300 -24.04 -27.60 42.57
C TRP A 300 -23.97 -26.67 41.37
N GLU A 301 -23.33 -25.51 41.54
CA GLU A 301 -22.98 -24.62 40.44
C GLU A 301 -21.60 -24.96 39.87
N PRO A 302 -21.41 -24.95 38.54
CA PRO A 302 -20.10 -25.11 37.93
C PRO A 302 -19.11 -24.06 38.45
N PRO A 303 -17.89 -24.46 38.86
CA PRO A 303 -16.86 -23.50 39.22
C PRO A 303 -16.24 -22.84 37.98
N PHE A 304 -15.37 -21.86 38.21
CA PHE A 304 -14.46 -21.43 37.16
C PHE A 304 -13.58 -22.60 36.73
N SER A 305 -13.51 -22.87 35.44
CA SER A 305 -12.91 -24.08 34.90
C SER A 305 -11.39 -24.05 34.76
N GLY A 306 -10.74 -22.97 35.20
CA GLY A 306 -9.30 -22.83 35.06
C GLY A 306 -8.83 -22.57 33.63
N ASN A 307 -9.70 -22.04 32.75
CA ASN A 307 -9.47 -21.91 31.31
C ASN A 307 -9.17 -23.24 30.59
N SER A 308 -9.74 -24.33 31.12
CA SER A 308 -9.76 -25.66 30.52
C SER A 308 -11.14 -26.27 30.67
N LEU A 309 -11.43 -27.37 29.98
CA LEU A 309 -12.68 -28.11 30.20
C LEU A 309 -12.61 -28.88 31.51
N ILE A 310 -13.66 -28.78 32.33
CA ILE A 310 -13.84 -29.67 33.49
C ILE A 310 -14.20 -31.04 32.95
N THR A 311 -13.39 -32.05 33.26
CA THR A 311 -13.59 -33.42 32.77
C THR A 311 -14.52 -34.22 33.66
N GLN A 312 -14.41 -34.05 34.98
CA GLN A 312 -15.23 -34.73 35.98
C GLN A 312 -15.25 -33.96 37.30
N TYR A 313 -16.30 -34.22 38.09
CA TYR A 313 -16.38 -33.92 39.52
C TYR A 313 -16.23 -35.21 40.33
N VAL A 314 -15.67 -35.13 41.54
CA VAL A 314 -15.53 -36.29 42.43
C VAL A 314 -16.19 -36.00 43.78
N LEU A 315 -17.16 -36.83 44.15
CA LEU A 315 -17.79 -36.80 45.47
C LEU A 315 -17.13 -37.81 46.40
N HIS A 316 -16.55 -37.32 47.48
CA HIS A 316 -16.06 -38.12 48.60
C HIS A 316 -17.12 -38.18 49.70
N ILE A 317 -17.64 -39.38 49.95
CA ILE A 317 -18.74 -39.61 50.88
C ILE A 317 -18.21 -40.40 52.08
N ARG A 318 -18.45 -39.88 53.28
CA ARG A 318 -18.06 -40.52 54.53
C ARG A 318 -19.22 -40.55 55.52
N GLU A 319 -19.40 -41.65 56.23
CA GLU A 319 -20.40 -41.75 57.30
C GLU A 319 -19.95 -40.93 58.52
N ASN A 320 -20.86 -40.16 59.10
CA ASN A 320 -20.56 -39.30 60.25
C ASN A 320 -20.16 -40.17 61.46
N GLY A 321 -19.08 -39.81 62.14
CA GLY A 321 -18.52 -40.57 63.27
C GLY A 321 -17.73 -41.84 62.89
N SER A 322 -17.53 -42.13 61.59
CA SER A 322 -16.66 -43.23 61.19
C SER A 322 -15.18 -42.93 61.48
N SER A 323 -14.45 -43.93 61.96
CA SER A 323 -13.01 -43.82 62.20
C SER A 323 -12.26 -43.60 60.88
N ALA A 324 -11.10 -42.93 60.91
CA ALA A 324 -10.28 -42.68 59.71
C ALA A 324 -9.84 -43.96 58.96
N SER A 325 -10.03 -45.14 59.55
CA SER A 325 -9.76 -46.44 58.91
C SER A 325 -10.89 -46.94 58.01
N VAL A 326 -12.07 -46.31 58.04
CA VAL A 326 -13.20 -46.65 57.16
C VAL A 326 -13.00 -45.96 55.80
N PRO A 327 -12.93 -46.72 54.69
CA PRO A 327 -12.71 -46.13 53.37
C PRO A 327 -13.90 -45.25 52.96
N SER A 328 -13.61 -44.03 52.52
CA SER A 328 -14.60 -43.14 51.90
C SER A 328 -15.06 -43.73 50.56
N ARG A 329 -16.34 -43.56 50.25
CA ARG A 329 -16.88 -43.92 48.93
C ARG A 329 -16.67 -42.74 47.99
N ASN A 330 -16.08 -42.99 46.83
CA ASN A 330 -15.93 -41.97 45.78
C ASN A 330 -16.96 -42.20 44.68
N MET A 331 -17.51 -41.11 44.13
CA MET A 331 -18.37 -41.13 42.97
C MET A 331 -17.90 -40.09 41.97
N SER A 332 -17.60 -40.52 40.74
CA SER A 332 -17.26 -39.62 39.64
C SER A 332 -18.50 -39.21 38.88
N VAL A 333 -18.57 -37.94 38.51
CA VAL A 333 -19.67 -37.35 37.73
C VAL A 333 -19.05 -36.64 36.54
N PRO A 334 -19.55 -36.80 35.30
CA PRO A 334 -19.03 -36.08 34.14
C PRO A 334 -19.03 -34.57 34.36
N GLY A 335 -17.99 -33.86 33.89
CA GLY A 335 -17.87 -32.41 34.08
C GLY A 335 -18.95 -31.58 33.37
N THR A 336 -19.74 -32.21 32.50
CA THR A 336 -20.93 -31.64 31.86
C THR A 336 -22.18 -31.67 32.74
N GLU A 337 -22.14 -32.40 33.86
CA GLU A 337 -23.27 -32.58 34.77
C GLU A 337 -23.01 -31.88 36.11
N THR A 338 -24.06 -31.29 36.67
CA THR A 338 -23.99 -30.52 37.92
C THR A 338 -24.91 -31.07 39.01
N SER A 339 -25.30 -32.34 38.88
CA SER A 339 -26.10 -33.04 39.87
C SER A 339 -25.73 -34.51 39.94
N ALA A 340 -25.88 -35.13 41.11
CA ALA A 340 -25.61 -36.55 41.32
C ALA A 340 -26.54 -37.18 42.36
N ASP A 341 -26.95 -38.41 42.08
CA ASP A 341 -27.81 -39.21 42.94
C ASP A 341 -26.97 -40.14 43.83
N LEU A 342 -26.84 -39.81 45.10
CA LEU A 342 -26.18 -40.64 46.12
C LEU A 342 -27.11 -41.76 46.57
N THR A 343 -27.01 -42.92 45.94
CA THR A 343 -27.83 -44.10 46.21
C THR A 343 -27.17 -45.08 47.18
N GLY A 344 -27.96 -45.91 47.86
CA GLY A 344 -27.47 -46.98 48.74
C GLY A 344 -27.04 -46.50 50.12
N LEU A 345 -27.56 -45.36 50.57
CA LEU A 345 -27.31 -44.82 51.90
C LEU A 345 -28.07 -45.60 52.97
N ARG A 346 -27.55 -45.61 54.20
CA ARG A 346 -28.22 -46.22 55.36
C ARG A 346 -29.27 -45.25 55.92
N PRO A 347 -30.49 -45.73 56.24
CA PRO A 347 -31.51 -44.89 56.87
C PRO A 347 -31.03 -44.31 58.20
N ALA A 348 -31.50 -43.10 58.54
CA ALA A 348 -31.21 -42.40 59.80
C ALA A 348 -29.70 -42.27 60.13
N THR A 349 -28.86 -42.22 59.09
CA THR A 349 -27.40 -42.15 59.20
C THR A 349 -26.92 -40.82 58.61
N GLY A 350 -26.05 -40.10 59.32
CA GLY A 350 -25.45 -38.85 58.83
C GLY A 350 -24.26 -39.15 57.90
N TYR A 351 -24.06 -38.31 56.88
CA TYR A 351 -22.93 -38.41 55.96
C TYR A 351 -22.29 -37.05 55.76
N ASP A 352 -20.96 -37.03 55.75
CA ASP A 352 -20.14 -35.91 55.27
C ASP A 352 -19.85 -36.14 53.79
N VAL A 353 -20.18 -35.16 52.95
CA VAL A 353 -19.92 -35.21 51.50
C VAL A 353 -19.03 -34.05 51.10
N TYR A 354 -17.89 -34.35 50.48
CA TYR A 354 -16.98 -33.37 49.93
C TYR A 354 -16.99 -33.50 48.41
N LEU A 355 -17.21 -32.39 47.72
CA LEU A 355 -17.21 -32.31 46.26
C LEU A 355 -15.94 -31.57 45.82
N ILE A 356 -15.16 -32.18 44.93
CA ILE A 356 -13.94 -31.61 44.35
C ILE A 356 -13.96 -31.63 42.83
#